data_AF-A0A4W6G209-F1
#
_entry.id   AF-A0A4W6G209-F1
#
_cell.length_a   1.000
_cell.length_b   1.000
_cell.length_c   1.000
_cell.angle_alpha   90.00
_cell.angle_beta   90.00
_cell.angle_gamma   90.00
#
_symmetry.space_group_name_H-M   'P 1'
#
loop_
_entity.id
_entity.type
_entity.pdbx_description
1 polymer ?
#
loop_
_entity_poly.entity_id
_entity_poly.type
_entity_poly.pdbx_seq_one_letter_code
_entity_poly.pdbx_strand_id
1 'polypeptide(L)'
;ADSGQYAEKMAFQTEEDLSCPVCQDIFKDPVVLSCSHSFCKHCLQSWWRGKPVQECPVCKRRSSRSDPPRNLALKNLCETFLLERDQRASAGSESLCSLHSEKLKLFCLDHQQPVCLICRDSKTHNNHRFRPIHEFAQDHREEIQKSLKPLQEKLKLFEQVKGNCDQTAEHIKARITALREEEELKSQMMKEKIEALSREIAALSHTIRATEEELRGDDVSFLLNYKAAVKRVQHMWTTEHYAHMWCWTGP
;
A
#
# COMPACT_ATOMS: atom_id res chain seq x y z
N ALA A 1 -67.39 2.49 -4.71
CA ALA A 1 -67.52 1.01 -4.68
C ALA A 1 -66.66 0.49 -5.82
N ASP A 2 -65.34 0.38 -5.67
CA ASP A 2 -64.55 -0.37 -4.67
C ASP A 2 -64.52 -1.89 -4.95
N SER A 3 -63.35 -2.48 -4.73
CA SER A 3 -62.87 -3.87 -4.96
C SER A 3 -62.55 -4.26 -6.42
N GLY A 4 -61.37 -4.79 -6.79
CA GLY A 4 -60.19 -5.18 -6.00
C GLY A 4 -58.98 -5.36 -6.92
N GLN A 5 -58.10 -4.37 -6.96
CA GLN A 5 -56.69 -4.50 -7.34
C GLN A 5 -55.87 -4.69 -6.07
N TYR A 6 -55.79 -5.92 -5.58
CA TYR A 6 -54.88 -6.30 -4.49
C TYR A 6 -54.09 -7.53 -4.93
N ALA A 7 -53.14 -7.31 -5.83
CA ALA A 7 -51.93 -8.11 -5.91
C ALA A 7 -50.79 -7.14 -5.61
N GLU A 8 -50.41 -7.10 -4.33
CA GLU A 8 -49.36 -6.25 -3.81
C GLU A 8 -48.09 -6.42 -4.64
N LYS A 9 -47.70 -5.30 -5.24
CA LYS A 9 -46.41 -5.07 -5.87
C LYS A 9 -45.35 -5.15 -4.76
N MET A 10 -44.89 -6.37 -4.46
CA MET A 10 -43.73 -6.62 -3.61
C MET A 10 -42.60 -5.69 -4.05
N ALA A 11 -42.16 -4.81 -3.15
CA ALA A 11 -41.07 -3.88 -3.41
C ALA A 11 -39.84 -4.69 -3.81
N PHE A 12 -39.33 -4.48 -5.03
CA PHE A 12 -38.04 -5.01 -5.43
C PHE A 12 -36.99 -4.36 -4.54
N GLN A 13 -36.51 -5.09 -3.53
CA GLN A 13 -35.30 -4.71 -2.80
C GLN A 13 -34.16 -4.73 -3.83
N THR A 14 -33.50 -3.60 -4.04
CA THR A 14 -32.39 -3.52 -4.98
C THR A 14 -31.12 -4.09 -4.32
N GLU A 15 -30.19 -4.59 -5.13
CA GLU A 15 -28.91 -5.11 -4.63
C GLU A 15 -28.12 -4.05 -3.83
N GLU A 16 -28.31 -2.78 -4.18
CA GLU A 16 -27.72 -1.62 -3.51
C GLU A 16 -28.21 -1.46 -2.06
N ASP A 17 -29.49 -1.74 -1.78
CA ASP A 17 -30.08 -1.66 -0.44
C ASP A 17 -29.56 -2.73 0.52
N LEU A 18 -29.04 -3.83 -0.02
CA LEU A 18 -28.53 -4.99 0.73
C LEU A 18 -26.99 -5.08 0.72
N SER A 19 -26.32 -4.05 0.22
CA SER A 19 -24.87 -4.03 0.05
C SER A 19 -24.14 -3.31 1.18
N CYS A 20 -23.03 -3.91 1.61
CA CYS A 20 -22.17 -3.29 2.61
C CYS A 20 -21.34 -2.16 1.98
N PRO A 21 -21.36 -0.93 2.55
CA PRO A 21 -20.63 0.20 1.98
C PRO A 21 -19.09 0.08 2.07
N VAL A 22 -18.57 -0.92 2.78
CA VAL A 22 -17.12 -1.15 2.92
C VAL A 22 -16.60 -2.14 1.89
N CYS A 23 -17.26 -3.30 1.73
CA CYS A 23 -16.83 -4.32 0.77
C CYS A 23 -17.64 -4.32 -0.54
N GLN A 24 -18.70 -3.52 -0.63
CA GLN A 24 -19.60 -3.42 -1.78
C GLN A 24 -20.19 -4.78 -2.21
N ASP A 25 -20.39 -5.66 -1.24
CA ASP A 25 -20.97 -7.00 -1.40
C ASP A 25 -22.16 -7.12 -0.44
N ILE A 26 -23.07 -8.06 -0.71
CA ILE A 26 -24.23 -8.34 0.14
C ILE A 26 -23.77 -8.57 1.59
N PHE A 27 -24.50 -8.00 2.55
CA PHE A 27 -24.10 -8.08 3.96
C PHE A 27 -23.92 -9.53 4.45
N LYS A 28 -22.74 -9.81 5.00
CA LYS A 28 -22.41 -11.07 5.69
C LYS A 28 -22.31 -10.80 7.18
N ASP A 29 -23.23 -11.40 7.94
CA ASP A 29 -23.42 -11.14 9.38
C ASP A 29 -23.42 -9.63 9.69
N PRO A 30 -24.43 -8.89 9.21
CA PRO A 30 -24.51 -7.45 9.42
C PRO A 30 -24.58 -7.08 10.91
N VAL A 31 -23.81 -6.06 11.29
CA VAL A 31 -23.85 -5.40 12.59
C VAL A 31 -24.26 -3.94 12.41
N VAL A 32 -25.01 -3.40 13.37
CA VAL A 32 -25.53 -2.03 13.30
C VAL A 32 -24.89 -1.15 14.38
N LEU A 33 -24.40 0.01 13.96
CA LEU A 33 -23.87 1.02 14.89
C LEU A 33 -24.99 1.91 15.45
N SER A 34 -24.70 2.64 16.53
CA SER A 34 -25.63 3.63 17.11
C SER A 34 -25.98 4.79 16.17
N CYS A 35 -25.23 4.97 15.07
CA CYS A 35 -25.57 5.88 13.98
C CYS A 35 -26.49 5.26 12.91
N SER A 36 -27.06 4.08 13.18
CA SER A 36 -27.94 3.30 12.30
C SER A 36 -27.30 2.77 11.01
N HIS A 37 -26.01 3.01 10.76
CA HIS A 37 -25.30 2.39 9.65
C HIS A 37 -24.97 0.94 9.96
N SER A 38 -25.18 0.08 8.96
CA SER A 38 -24.89 -1.35 9.03
C SER A 38 -23.65 -1.72 8.22
N PHE A 39 -22.91 -2.72 8.66
CA PHE A 39 -21.68 -3.22 8.04
C PHE A 39 -21.58 -4.73 8.23
N CYS A 40 -20.87 -5.45 7.34
CA CYS A 40 -20.47 -6.82 7.65
C CYS A 40 -19.61 -6.82 8.91
N LYS A 41 -19.81 -7.80 9.81
CA LYS A 41 -19.03 -7.90 11.05
C LYS A 41 -17.52 -7.84 10.79
N HIS A 42 -17.04 -8.59 9.80
CA HIS A 42 -15.64 -8.62 9.43
C HIS A 42 -15.13 -7.27 8.90
N CYS A 43 -15.91 -6.59 8.05
CA CYS A 43 -15.54 -5.29 7.49
C CYS A 43 -15.35 -4.23 8.59
N LEU A 44 -16.26 -4.21 9.57
CA LEU A 44 -16.16 -3.29 10.70
C LEU A 44 -14.99 -3.62 11.62
N GLN A 45 -14.76 -4.90 11.91
CA GLN A 45 -13.62 -5.34 12.71
C GLN A 45 -12.27 -5.01 12.05
N SER A 46 -12.17 -5.19 10.74
CA SER A 46 -10.99 -4.81 9.96
C SER A 46 -10.76 -3.30 10.02
N TRP A 47 -11.82 -2.50 9.86
CA TRP A 47 -11.76 -1.04 9.95
C TRP A 47 -11.30 -0.52 11.32
N TRP A 48 -11.71 -1.17 12.40
CA TRP A 48 -11.32 -0.80 13.77
C TRP A 48 -9.96 -1.34 14.21
N ARG A 49 -9.37 -2.26 13.46
CA ARG A 49 -8.09 -2.89 13.83
C ARG A 49 -6.99 -1.83 13.95
N GLY A 50 -6.37 -1.75 15.12
CA GLY A 50 -5.26 -0.84 15.40
C GLY A 50 -5.65 0.63 15.57
N LYS A 51 -6.95 0.96 15.59
CA LYS A 51 -7.41 2.34 15.83
C LYS A 51 -7.68 2.59 17.32
N PRO A 52 -7.22 3.73 17.87
CA PRO A 52 -7.50 4.08 19.26
C PRO A 52 -8.96 4.46 19.49
N VAL A 53 -9.65 4.94 18.44
CA VAL A 53 -11.07 5.32 18.48
C VAL A 53 -11.83 4.52 17.44
N GLN A 54 -12.91 3.87 17.87
CA GLN A 54 -13.81 3.12 17.01
C GLN A 54 -14.85 4.06 16.42
N GLU A 55 -14.84 4.21 15.10
CA GLU A 55 -15.69 5.15 14.37
C GLU A 55 -16.47 4.44 13.26
N CYS A 56 -17.63 4.99 12.91
CA CYS A 56 -18.39 4.56 11.75
C CYS A 56 -17.60 4.83 10.46
N PRO A 57 -17.42 3.83 9.58
CA PRO A 57 -16.77 4.02 8.28
C PRO A 57 -17.41 5.11 7.41
N VAL A 58 -18.73 5.28 7.49
CA VAL A 58 -19.51 6.21 6.65
C VAL A 58 -19.51 7.63 7.22
N CYS A 59 -20.08 7.82 8.42
CA CYS A 59 -20.31 9.15 8.98
C CYS A 59 -19.28 9.60 10.02
N LYS A 60 -18.25 8.78 10.30
CA LYS A 60 -17.18 9.02 11.29
C LYS A 60 -17.64 9.21 12.73
N ARG A 61 -18.94 9.04 13.03
CA ARG A 61 -19.45 9.08 14.42
C ARG A 61 -18.78 8.00 15.25
N ARG A 62 -18.30 8.36 16.45
CA ARG A 62 -17.72 7.44 17.42
C ARG A 62 -18.74 6.36 17.82
N SER A 63 -18.31 5.11 17.78
CA SER A 63 -19.08 3.97 18.26
C SER A 63 -19.10 3.96 19.80
N SER A 64 -20.26 3.65 20.37
CA SER A 64 -20.41 3.48 21.82
C SER A 64 -20.10 2.05 22.29
N ARG A 65 -19.99 1.08 21.37
CA ARG A 65 -19.76 -0.34 21.68
C ARG A 65 -18.61 -0.90 20.85
N SER A 66 -17.77 -1.70 21.49
CA SER A 66 -16.69 -2.46 20.87
C SER A 66 -17.15 -3.71 20.13
N ASP A 67 -18.31 -4.24 20.51
CA ASP A 67 -19.03 -5.29 19.77
C ASP A 67 -20.49 -4.84 19.56
N PRO A 68 -20.80 -4.28 18.38
CA PRO A 68 -22.15 -3.84 18.06
C PRO A 68 -23.11 -5.02 17.86
N PRO A 69 -24.40 -4.85 18.18
CA PRO A 69 -25.38 -5.91 18.00
C PRO A 69 -25.52 -6.31 16.53
N ARG A 70 -25.80 -7.60 16.30
CA ARG A 70 -26.13 -8.14 14.98
C ARG A 70 -27.50 -7.66 14.54
N ASN A 71 -27.61 -7.23 13.30
CA ASN A 71 -28.88 -6.87 12.68
C ASN A 71 -29.50 -8.12 12.04
N LEU A 72 -30.21 -8.91 12.85
CA LEU A 72 -30.82 -10.17 12.39
C LEU A 72 -31.87 -9.94 11.30
N ALA A 73 -32.60 -8.82 11.34
CA ALA A 73 -33.57 -8.48 10.30
C ALA A 73 -32.89 -8.28 8.94
N LEU A 74 -31.82 -7.47 8.89
CA LEU A 74 -31.04 -7.28 7.66
C LEU A 74 -30.36 -8.58 7.22
N LYS A 75 -29.87 -9.39 8.17
CA LYS A 75 -29.32 -10.71 7.86
C LYS A 75 -30.35 -11.60 7.15
N ASN A 76 -31.55 -11.70 7.71
CA ASN A 76 -32.63 -12.51 7.14
C ASN A 76 -33.04 -11.97 5.76
N LEU A 77 -33.07 -10.65 5.55
CA LEU A 77 -33.34 -10.06 4.24
C LEU A 77 -32.27 -10.42 3.22
N CYS A 78 -30.99 -10.31 3.57
CA CYS A 78 -29.88 -10.71 2.71
C CYS A 78 -29.91 -12.21 2.40
N GLU A 79 -30.21 -13.06 3.40
CA GLU A 79 -30.32 -14.51 3.22
C GLU A 79 -31.51 -14.87 2.33
N THR A 80 -32.68 -14.25 2.51
CA THR A 80 -33.85 -14.44 1.62
C THR A 80 -33.55 -13.98 0.21
N PHE A 81 -32.91 -12.83 0.03
CA PHE A 81 -32.50 -12.34 -1.29
C PHE A 81 -31.52 -13.29 -1.99
N LEU A 82 -30.54 -13.83 -1.25
CA LEU A 82 -29.59 -14.82 -1.78
C LEU A 82 -30.29 -16.14 -2.09
N LEU A 83 -31.21 -16.61 -1.24
CA LEU A 83 -32.01 -17.81 -1.49
C LEU A 83 -32.95 -17.64 -2.69
N GLU A 84 -33.58 -16.49 -2.85
CA GLU A 84 -34.39 -16.17 -4.03
C GLU A 84 -33.52 -16.07 -5.28
N ARG A 85 -32.31 -15.54 -5.19
CA ARG A 85 -31.34 -15.50 -6.28
C ARG A 85 -30.87 -16.91 -6.66
N ASP A 86 -30.61 -17.77 -5.67
CA ASP A 86 -30.17 -19.15 -5.85
C ASP A 86 -31.33 -20.05 -6.29
N GLN A 87 -32.58 -19.75 -5.89
CA GLN A 87 -33.80 -20.36 -6.41
C GLN A 87 -34.10 -19.88 -7.83
N ARG A 88 -33.87 -18.61 -8.18
CA ARG A 88 -33.84 -18.12 -9.57
C ARG A 88 -32.64 -18.62 -10.37
N ALA A 89 -31.62 -19.20 -9.74
CA ALA A 89 -30.51 -19.87 -10.42
C ALA A 89 -30.73 -21.39 -10.56
N SER A 90 -31.45 -22.02 -9.62
CA SER A 90 -31.77 -23.46 -9.60
C SER A 90 -33.09 -23.80 -10.30
N ALA A 91 -34.06 -22.88 -10.30
CA ALA A 91 -35.15 -22.77 -11.27
C ALA A 91 -34.77 -21.76 -12.38
N GLY A 92 -33.47 -21.58 -12.61
CA GLY A 92 -32.94 -20.56 -13.49
C GLY A 92 -33.15 -20.89 -14.94
N SER A 93 -33.91 -20.00 -15.59
CA SER A 93 -33.87 -19.72 -17.03
C SER A 93 -33.37 -20.90 -17.85
N GLU A 94 -34.22 -21.91 -18.06
CA GLU A 94 -33.97 -22.84 -19.15
C GLU A 94 -33.79 -21.96 -20.37
N SER A 95 -32.57 -21.92 -20.91
CA SER A 95 -32.29 -21.06 -22.05
C SER A 95 -33.13 -21.62 -23.18
N LEU A 96 -34.26 -20.96 -23.46
CA LEU A 96 -35.22 -21.41 -24.44
C LEU A 96 -34.77 -20.93 -25.80
N CYS A 97 -34.99 -21.75 -26.81
CA CYS A 97 -34.87 -21.33 -28.19
C CYS A 97 -35.90 -20.25 -28.46
N SER A 98 -35.46 -19.05 -28.87
CA SER A 98 -36.35 -17.92 -29.16
C SER A 98 -37.39 -18.20 -30.25
N LEU A 99 -37.13 -19.18 -31.12
CA LEU A 99 -38.04 -19.55 -32.22
C LEU A 99 -39.09 -20.59 -31.81
N HIS A 100 -38.75 -21.47 -30.87
CA HIS A 100 -39.57 -22.65 -30.55
C HIS A 100 -40.01 -22.72 -29.09
N SER A 101 -39.53 -21.80 -28.25
CA SER A 101 -39.72 -21.80 -26.79
C SER A 101 -39.35 -23.13 -26.13
N GLU A 102 -38.40 -23.86 -26.74
CA GLU A 102 -37.95 -25.18 -26.30
C GLU A 102 -36.53 -25.14 -25.76
N LYS A 103 -36.23 -26.02 -24.80
CA LYS A 103 -34.92 -26.03 -24.12
C LYS A 103 -33.78 -26.22 -25.12
N LEU A 104 -32.79 -25.33 -25.06
CA LEU A 104 -31.55 -25.49 -25.82
C LEU A 104 -30.75 -26.64 -25.22
N LYS A 105 -30.51 -27.69 -26.01
CA LYS A 105 -29.81 -28.92 -25.57
C LYS A 105 -28.59 -29.25 -26.44
N LEU A 106 -28.54 -28.72 -27.66
CA LEU A 106 -27.50 -29.01 -28.65
C LEU A 106 -26.77 -27.74 -29.05
N PHE A 107 -25.51 -27.86 -29.45
CA PHE A 107 -24.73 -26.79 -30.05
C PHE A 107 -24.46 -27.16 -31.50
N CYS A 108 -24.86 -26.31 -32.45
CA CYS A 108 -24.56 -26.48 -33.86
C CYS A 108 -23.13 -26.00 -34.12
N LEU A 109 -22.25 -26.89 -34.59
CA LEU A 109 -20.83 -26.58 -34.81
C LEU A 109 -20.63 -25.65 -36.01
N ASP A 110 -21.46 -25.79 -37.03
CA ASP A 110 -21.36 -25.02 -38.28
C ASP A 110 -21.78 -23.56 -38.09
N HIS A 111 -22.85 -23.34 -37.31
CA HIS A 111 -23.36 -22.01 -37.00
C HIS A 111 -22.85 -21.42 -35.68
N GLN A 112 -22.07 -22.20 -34.92
CA GLN A 112 -21.54 -21.84 -33.61
C GLN A 112 -22.59 -21.27 -32.64
N GLN A 113 -23.76 -21.91 -32.57
CA GLN A 113 -24.87 -21.44 -31.73
C GLN A 113 -25.61 -22.59 -31.02
N PRO A 114 -26.15 -22.34 -29.81
CA PRO A 114 -27.01 -23.30 -29.14
C PRO A 114 -28.37 -23.39 -29.84
N VAL A 115 -28.90 -24.60 -29.93
CA VAL A 115 -30.16 -24.92 -30.60
C VAL A 115 -30.99 -25.92 -29.78
N CYS A 116 -32.31 -25.90 -29.95
CA CYS A 116 -33.21 -26.90 -29.37
C CYS A 116 -33.35 -28.11 -30.30
N LEU A 117 -34.04 -29.15 -29.84
CA LEU A 117 -34.25 -30.37 -30.62
C LEU A 117 -35.09 -30.14 -31.89
N ILE A 118 -35.97 -29.14 -31.90
CA ILE A 118 -36.77 -28.78 -33.08
C ILE A 118 -35.91 -28.08 -34.15
N CYS A 119 -35.01 -27.19 -33.73
CA CYS A 119 -34.04 -26.56 -34.63
C CYS A 119 -33.11 -27.55 -35.32
N ARG A 120 -32.85 -28.72 -34.72
CA ARG A 120 -32.01 -29.75 -35.35
C ARG A 120 -32.62 -30.27 -36.65
N ASP A 121 -33.94 -30.46 -36.65
CA ASP A 121 -34.68 -31.07 -37.74
C ASP A 121 -35.28 -30.02 -38.70
N SER A 122 -34.99 -28.73 -38.46
CA SER A 122 -35.44 -27.65 -39.34
C SER A 122 -34.62 -27.60 -40.63
N LYS A 123 -35.22 -26.98 -41.67
CA LYS A 123 -34.51 -26.72 -42.93
C LYS A 123 -33.24 -25.89 -42.74
N THR A 124 -33.19 -25.05 -41.70
CA THR A 124 -32.05 -24.16 -41.43
C THR A 124 -30.81 -24.90 -40.93
N HIS A 125 -30.94 -26.08 -40.33
CA HIS A 125 -29.78 -26.89 -39.91
C HIS A 125 -29.71 -28.26 -40.60
N ASN A 126 -30.18 -28.32 -41.85
CA ASN A 126 -30.15 -29.55 -42.64
C ASN A 126 -28.70 -30.02 -42.87
N ASN A 127 -28.38 -31.26 -42.50
CA ASN A 127 -27.04 -31.87 -42.57
C ASN A 127 -25.95 -31.19 -41.72
N HIS A 128 -26.31 -30.41 -40.70
CA HIS A 128 -25.33 -29.77 -39.81
C HIS A 128 -24.86 -30.72 -38.70
N ARG A 129 -23.71 -30.42 -38.11
CA ARG A 129 -23.14 -31.19 -37.01
C ARG A 129 -23.51 -30.58 -35.67
N PHE A 130 -23.84 -31.44 -34.72
CA PHE A 130 -24.26 -31.04 -33.39
C PHE A 130 -23.49 -31.79 -32.31
N ARG A 131 -23.35 -31.14 -31.15
CA ARG A 131 -22.89 -31.76 -29.90
C ARG A 131 -23.81 -31.38 -28.74
N PRO A 132 -23.93 -32.22 -27.69
CA PRO A 132 -24.61 -31.81 -26.47
C PRO A 132 -23.97 -30.53 -25.89
N ILE A 133 -24.80 -29.55 -25.49
CA ILE A 133 -24.31 -28.25 -25.00
C ILE A 133 -23.39 -28.43 -23.78
N HIS A 134 -23.74 -29.33 -22.87
CA HIS A 134 -22.96 -29.53 -21.64
C HIS A 134 -21.53 -30.01 -21.94
N GLU A 135 -21.38 -31.01 -22.81
CA GLU A 135 -20.08 -31.54 -23.23
C GLU A 135 -19.27 -30.50 -24.00
N PHE A 136 -19.89 -29.85 -24.99
CA PHE A 136 -19.20 -28.83 -25.78
C PHE A 136 -18.71 -27.66 -24.92
N ALA A 137 -19.56 -27.20 -24.00
CA ALA A 137 -19.22 -26.11 -23.09
C ALA A 137 -18.16 -26.54 -22.05
N GLN A 138 -18.13 -27.82 -21.66
CA GLN A 138 -17.08 -28.34 -20.78
C GLN A 138 -15.72 -28.30 -21.48
N ASP A 139 -15.61 -28.85 -22.69
CA ASP A 139 -14.35 -28.87 -23.46
C ASP A 139 -13.79 -27.45 -23.64
N HIS A 140 -14.65 -26.48 -23.99
CA HIS A 140 -14.24 -25.09 -24.20
C HIS A 140 -13.87 -24.39 -22.89
N ARG A 141 -14.54 -24.71 -21.77
CA ARG A 141 -14.12 -24.23 -20.45
C ARG A 141 -12.73 -24.74 -20.09
N GLU A 142 -12.46 -26.02 -20.35
CA GLU A 142 -11.14 -26.63 -20.10
C GLU A 142 -10.05 -25.99 -20.98
N GLU A 143 -10.35 -25.70 -22.25
CA GLU A 143 -9.43 -25.00 -23.16
C GLU A 143 -9.10 -23.58 -22.69
N ILE A 144 -10.13 -22.81 -22.32
CA ILE A 144 -9.95 -21.46 -21.76
C ILE A 144 -9.16 -21.53 -20.45
N GLN A 145 -9.47 -22.50 -19.58
CA GLN A 145 -8.76 -22.67 -18.32
C GLN A 145 -7.29 -23.03 -18.54
N LYS A 146 -6.98 -23.87 -19.53
CA LYS A 146 -5.60 -24.19 -19.94
C LYS A 146 -4.86 -22.94 -20.42
N SER A 147 -5.53 -22.09 -21.20
CA SER A 147 -4.97 -20.83 -21.72
C SER A 147 -4.84 -19.74 -20.64
N LEU A 148 -5.67 -19.81 -19.60
CA LEU A 148 -5.65 -18.87 -18.47
C LEU A 148 -4.48 -19.14 -17.51
N LYS A 149 -4.07 -20.39 -17.33
CA LYS A 149 -2.99 -20.78 -16.41
C LYS A 149 -1.68 -19.98 -16.62
N PRO A 150 -1.13 -19.86 -17.84
CA PRO A 150 0.08 -19.06 -18.08
C PRO A 150 -0.09 -17.58 -17.71
N LEU A 151 -1.29 -17.00 -17.88
CA LEU A 151 -1.55 -15.61 -17.52
C LEU A 151 -1.55 -15.42 -16.00
N GLN A 152 -2.09 -16.38 -15.25
CA GLN A 152 -2.05 -16.38 -13.78
C GLN A 152 -0.61 -16.51 -13.26
N GLU A 153 0.21 -17.35 -13.89
CA GLU A 153 1.64 -17.47 -13.56
C GLU A 153 2.41 -16.19 -13.88
N LYS A 154 2.15 -15.58 -15.05
CA LYS A 154 2.75 -14.30 -15.43
C LYS A 154 2.37 -13.17 -14.48
N LEU A 155 1.13 -13.14 -13.99
CA LEU A 155 0.69 -12.19 -12.97
C LEU A 155 1.52 -12.34 -11.69
N LYS A 156 1.66 -13.57 -11.18
CA LYS A 156 2.49 -13.86 -9.99
C LYS A 156 3.94 -13.43 -10.18
N LEU A 157 4.52 -13.68 -11.36
CA LEU A 157 5.88 -13.24 -11.69
C LEU A 157 6.01 -11.72 -11.67
N PHE A 158 5.04 -10.99 -12.22
CA PHE A 158 5.05 -9.53 -12.19
C PHE A 158 4.88 -8.97 -10.78
N GLU A 159 4.04 -9.58 -9.95
CA GLU A 159 3.93 -9.21 -8.54
C GLU A 159 5.25 -9.43 -7.78
N GLN A 160 5.93 -10.55 -8.04
CA GLN A 160 7.24 -10.84 -7.45
C GLN A 160 8.30 -9.83 -7.90
N VAL A 161 8.38 -9.55 -9.21
CA VAL A 161 9.33 -8.56 -9.75
C VAL A 161 9.06 -7.18 -9.17
N LYS A 162 7.79 -6.77 -9.09
CA LYS A 162 7.40 -5.51 -8.45
C LYS A 162 7.90 -5.44 -7.00
N GLY A 163 7.65 -6.50 -6.21
CA GLY A 163 8.14 -6.57 -4.83
C GLY A 163 9.66 -6.46 -4.71
N ASN A 164 10.41 -7.12 -5.60
CA ASN A 164 11.88 -7.03 -5.62
C ASN A 164 12.37 -5.61 -5.98
N CYS A 165 11.70 -4.95 -6.93
CA CYS A 165 12.00 -3.56 -7.28
C CYS A 165 11.73 -2.61 -6.10
N ASP A 166 10.61 -2.76 -5.42
CA ASP A 166 10.25 -1.95 -4.25
C ASP A 166 11.30 -2.13 -3.12
N GLN A 167 11.71 -3.37 -2.84
CA GLN A 167 12.77 -3.66 -1.87
C GLN A 167 14.12 -3.03 -2.26
N THR A 168 14.47 -3.11 -3.55
CA THR A 168 15.71 -2.52 -4.07
C THR A 168 15.70 -1.00 -3.94
N ALA A 169 14.56 -0.36 -4.23
CA ALA A 169 14.39 1.09 -4.10
C ALA A 169 14.57 1.55 -2.65
N GLU A 170 13.95 0.85 -1.69
CA GLU A 170 14.11 1.16 -0.26
C GLU A 170 15.55 0.97 0.22
N HIS A 171 16.23 -0.10 -0.23
CA HIS A 171 17.64 -0.31 0.10
C HIS A 171 18.55 0.79 -0.47
N ILE A 172 18.34 1.21 -1.73
CA ILE A 172 19.08 2.32 -2.34
C ILE A 172 18.84 3.61 -1.55
N LYS A 173 17.59 3.89 -1.19
CA LYS A 173 17.23 5.07 -0.39
C LYS A 173 17.93 5.08 0.97
N ALA A 174 17.91 3.95 1.68
CA ALA A 174 18.61 3.80 2.97
C ALA A 174 20.13 4.04 2.82
N ARG A 175 20.76 3.49 1.77
CA ARG A 175 22.19 3.73 1.49
C ARG A 175 22.50 5.19 1.21
N ILE A 176 21.65 5.88 0.45
CA ILE A 176 21.82 7.32 0.17
C ILE A 176 21.73 8.14 1.46
N THR A 177 20.78 7.83 2.34
CA THR A 177 20.66 8.51 3.64
C THR A 177 21.92 8.32 4.49
N ALA A 178 22.40 7.08 4.63
CA ALA A 178 23.60 6.79 5.40
C ALA A 178 24.85 7.51 4.85
N LEU A 179 25.00 7.55 3.51
CA LEU A 179 26.11 8.27 2.87
C LEU A 179 26.04 9.78 3.13
N ARG A 180 24.85 10.39 3.13
CA ARG A 180 24.68 11.82 3.45
C ARG A 180 25.04 12.12 4.89
N GLU A 181 24.66 11.25 5.83
CA GLU A 181 25.03 11.40 7.25
C GLU A 181 26.54 11.29 7.45
N GLU A 182 27.19 10.34 6.77
CA GLU A 182 28.64 10.19 6.81
C GLU A 182 29.37 11.40 6.19
N GLU A 183 28.87 11.93 5.07
CA GLU A 183 29.39 13.13 4.43
C GLU A 183 29.29 14.34 5.35
N GLU A 184 28.14 14.55 5.99
CA GLU A 184 27.92 15.66 6.92
C GLU A 184 28.88 15.56 8.12
N LEU A 185 29.03 14.36 8.71
CA LEU A 185 29.94 14.15 9.84
C LEU A 185 31.40 14.43 9.45
N LYS A 186 31.83 13.98 8.27
CA LYS A 186 33.19 14.26 7.77
C LYS A 186 33.39 15.74 7.47
N SER A 187 32.39 16.41 6.89
CA SER A 187 32.41 17.84 6.62
C SER A 187 32.55 18.65 7.90
N GLN A 188 31.74 18.33 8.91
CA GLN A 188 31.78 18.98 10.21
C GLN A 188 33.13 18.76 10.92
N MET A 189 33.65 17.53 10.93
CA MET A 189 34.99 17.25 11.48
C MET A 189 36.08 18.05 10.76
N MET A 190 36.01 18.15 9.42
CA MET A 190 36.99 18.93 8.66
C MET A 190 36.91 20.43 9.02
N LYS A 191 35.69 20.97 9.15
CA LYS A 191 35.47 22.35 9.57
C LYS A 191 36.08 22.62 10.94
N GLU A 192 35.86 21.74 11.91
CA GLU A 192 36.42 21.87 13.26
C GLU A 192 37.95 21.81 13.25
N LYS A 193 38.55 20.94 12.41
CA LYS A 193 40.01 20.89 12.22
C LYS A 193 40.55 22.18 11.61
N ILE A 194 39.87 22.72 10.59
CA ILE A 194 40.24 24.01 9.97
C ILE A 194 40.17 25.15 10.99
N GLU A 195 39.10 25.20 11.79
CA GLU A 195 38.95 26.20 12.85
C GLU A 195 40.01 26.05 13.94
N ALA A 196 40.38 24.83 14.30
CA ALA A 196 41.47 24.57 15.25
C ALA A 196 42.82 25.08 14.72
N LEU A 197 43.17 24.71 13.49
CA LEU A 197 44.39 25.20 12.84
C LEU A 197 44.39 26.73 12.69
N SER A 198 43.23 27.33 12.39
CA SER A 198 43.11 28.80 12.31
C SER A 198 43.39 29.48 13.65
N ARG A 199 42.95 28.88 14.77
CA ARG A 199 43.24 29.37 16.13
C ARG A 199 44.72 29.26 16.46
N GLU A 200 45.36 28.15 16.11
CA GLU A 200 46.82 27.96 16.30
C GLU A 200 47.62 28.98 15.50
N ILE A 201 47.30 29.15 14.20
CA ILE A 201 47.92 30.16 13.35
C ILE A 201 47.77 31.56 13.94
N ALA A 202 46.58 31.91 14.45
CA ALA A 202 46.35 33.21 15.08
C ALA A 202 47.18 33.40 16.37
N ALA A 203 47.29 32.37 17.21
CA ALA A 203 48.08 32.40 18.45
C ALA A 203 49.59 32.54 18.17
N LEU A 204 50.09 31.79 17.20
CA LEU A 204 51.46 31.92 16.69
C LEU A 204 51.71 33.32 16.14
N SER A 205 50.84 33.79 15.25
CA SER A 205 50.97 35.11 14.62
C SER A 205 50.99 36.24 15.65
N HIS A 206 50.12 36.17 16.67
CA HIS A 206 50.11 37.12 17.77
C HIS A 206 51.43 37.13 18.55
N THR A 207 51.99 35.96 18.82
CA THR A 207 53.25 35.82 19.58
C THR A 207 54.45 36.31 18.78
N ILE A 208 54.51 36.02 17.49
CA ILE A 208 55.53 36.55 16.56
C ILE A 208 55.46 38.07 16.58
N ARG A 209 54.29 38.66 16.31
CA ARG A 209 54.11 40.12 16.28
C ARG A 209 54.50 40.79 17.59
N ALA A 210 54.05 40.27 18.73
CA ALA A 210 54.39 40.83 20.05
C ALA A 210 55.90 40.78 20.31
N THR A 211 56.59 39.75 19.84
CA THR A 211 58.04 39.62 19.96
C THR A 211 58.76 40.58 19.01
N GLU A 212 58.29 40.73 17.77
CA GLU A 212 58.82 41.70 16.80
C GLU A 212 58.66 43.16 17.29
N GLU A 213 57.55 43.49 17.95
CA GLU A 213 57.32 44.80 18.55
C GLU A 213 58.30 45.08 19.70
N GLU A 214 58.56 44.11 20.58
CA GLU A 214 59.56 44.25 21.65
C GLU A 214 60.99 44.36 21.11
N LEU A 215 61.32 43.66 20.00
CA LEU A 215 62.61 43.78 19.32
C LEU A 215 62.83 45.16 18.67
N ARG A 216 61.75 45.87 18.35
CA ARG A 216 61.79 47.24 17.80
C ARG A 216 61.84 48.33 18.88
N GLY A 217 61.76 47.97 20.16
CA GLY A 217 61.87 48.92 21.27
C GLY A 217 63.27 49.53 21.39
N ASP A 218 63.38 50.63 22.13
CA ASP A 218 64.69 51.17 22.52
C ASP A 218 65.44 50.19 23.44
N ASP A 219 66.77 50.34 23.54
CA ASP A 219 67.65 49.40 24.26
C ASP A 219 67.23 49.19 25.73
N VAL A 220 66.77 50.24 26.42
CA VAL A 220 66.36 50.14 27.83
C VAL A 220 65.06 49.36 27.94
N SER A 221 64.06 49.71 27.13
CA SER A 221 62.76 49.03 27.08
C SER A 221 62.89 47.56 26.66
N PHE A 222 63.78 47.25 25.69
CA PHE A 222 64.07 45.89 25.26
C PHE A 222 64.70 45.07 26.40
N LEU A 223 65.75 45.58 27.06
CA LEU A 223 66.44 44.86 28.13
C LEU A 223 65.55 44.58 29.34
N LEU A 224 64.62 45.50 29.67
CA LEU A 224 63.64 45.29 30.73
C LEU A 224 62.66 44.14 30.42
N ASN A 225 62.29 43.96 29.14
CA ASN A 225 61.31 42.97 28.71
C ASN A 225 61.91 41.69 28.12
N TYR A 226 63.20 41.66 27.81
CA TYR A 226 63.91 40.56 27.13
C TYR A 226 63.63 39.18 27.76
N LYS A 227 63.70 39.09 29.10
CA LYS A 227 63.45 37.82 29.80
C LYS A 227 62.01 37.34 29.64
N ALA A 228 61.04 38.25 29.55
CA ALA A 228 59.65 37.92 29.31
C ALA A 228 59.43 37.48 27.85
N ALA A 229 60.06 38.18 26.90
CA ALA A 229 60.06 37.83 25.48
C ALA A 229 60.54 36.38 25.23
N VAL A 230 61.72 36.06 25.76
CA VAL A 230 62.32 34.72 25.64
C VAL A 230 61.40 33.66 26.23
N LYS A 231 60.82 33.90 27.41
CA LYS A 231 59.88 32.96 28.04
C LYS A 231 58.62 32.73 27.19
N ARG A 232 58.05 33.76 26.58
CA ARG A 232 56.85 33.61 25.72
C ARG A 232 57.16 32.77 24.47
N VAL A 233 58.30 33.03 23.83
CA VAL A 233 58.73 32.26 22.65
C VAL A 233 59.03 30.80 23.02
N GLN A 234 59.75 30.57 24.12
CA GLN A 234 60.05 29.23 24.62
C GLN A 234 58.77 28.46 25.00
N HIS A 235 57.83 29.14 25.66
CA HIS A 235 56.57 28.53 26.05
C HIS A 235 55.78 28.05 24.82
N MET A 236 55.69 28.88 23.77
CA MET A 236 54.99 28.52 22.54
C MET A 236 55.56 27.25 21.88
N TRP A 237 56.89 27.15 21.80
CA TRP A 237 57.58 25.96 21.28
C TRP A 237 57.31 24.69 22.11
N THR A 238 57.24 24.82 23.43
CA THR A 238 56.97 23.66 24.31
C THR A 238 55.52 23.18 24.20
N THR A 239 54.55 24.09 24.08
CA THR A 239 53.13 23.72 23.90
C THR A 239 52.86 23.06 22.56
N GLU A 240 53.53 23.46 21.49
CA GLU A 240 53.39 22.83 20.16
C GLU A 240 54.01 21.43 20.08
N HIS A 241 55.16 21.21 20.73
CA HIS A 241 55.82 19.90 20.76
C HIS A 241 54.98 18.83 21.47
N TYR A 242 54.28 19.20 22.55
CA TYR A 242 53.35 18.29 23.22
C TYR A 242 52.04 18.10 22.43
N ALA A 243 51.51 19.11 21.74
CA ALA A 243 50.29 18.97 20.92
C ALA A 243 50.48 18.03 19.72
N HIS A 244 51.63 18.08 19.04
CA HIS A 244 51.95 17.20 17.91
C HIS A 244 52.12 15.72 18.33
N MET A 245 52.68 15.46 19.51
CA MET A 245 52.85 14.09 20.04
C MET A 245 51.52 13.39 20.34
N TRP A 246 50.50 14.12 20.77
CA TRP A 246 49.18 13.56 21.11
C TRP A 246 48.26 13.37 19.89
N CYS A 247 48.49 14.10 18.79
CA CYS A 247 47.63 14.04 17.60
C CYS A 247 47.92 12.83 16.68
N TRP A 248 49.14 12.28 16.73
CA TRP A 248 49.56 11.11 15.93
C TRP A 248 49.53 9.77 16.68
N THR A 249 49.28 9.79 17.99
CA THR A 249 49.26 8.59 18.87
C THR A 249 47.88 8.27 19.44
N GLY A 250 46.81 8.61 18.71
CA GLY A 250 45.46 8.13 19.04
C GLY A 250 45.36 6.59 18.90
N PRO A 251 44.53 5.93 19.74
CA PRO A 251 44.42 4.46 19.83
C PRO A 251 44.01 3.76 18.54
#